data_AF-A0A4Y7J3A6-F1
#
_entry.id   AF-A0A4Y7J3A6-F1
#
_cell.length_a   1.000
_cell.length_b   1.000
_cell.length_c   1.000
_cell.angle_alpha   90.00
_cell.angle_beta   90.00
_cell.angle_gamma   90.00
#
_symmetry.space_group_name_H-M   'P 1'
#
loop_
_entity.id
_entity.type
_entity.pdbx_description
1 polymer ?
#
loop_
_entity_poly.entity_id
_entity_poly.type
_entity_poly.pdbx_seq_one_letter_code
_entity_poly.pdbx_strand_id
1 'polypeptide(L)'
;MPPNLQIAPNLSNVPGFLTTMGSLTRLLLSNNHLSGILPFFKPFAVVDIYGNKDLINSPITHTSTSPTNNTSRNKNISVPLGVLIAVTSVVFGVTVAILLKLLERRFLLIQLSIILH
;
A
#
# COMPACT_ATOMS: atom_id res chain seq x y z
N MET A 1 -1.14 -37.04 40.46
CA MET A 1 -1.81 -36.35 39.33
C MET A 1 -0.74 -35.62 38.53
N PRO A 2 -0.48 -35.98 37.27
CA PRO A 2 0.41 -35.19 36.43
C PRO A 2 -0.24 -33.84 36.10
N PRO A 3 0.54 -32.75 35.97
CA PRO A 3 0.03 -31.47 35.51
C PRO A 3 -0.50 -31.63 34.09
N ASN A 4 -1.69 -31.10 33.87
CA ASN A 4 -2.37 -31.07 32.59
C ASN A 4 -1.53 -30.21 31.64
N LEU A 5 -0.71 -30.83 30.77
CA LEU A 5 -0.04 -30.11 29.69
C LEU A 5 -1.12 -29.73 28.67
N GLN A 6 -1.66 -28.53 28.84
CA GLN A 6 -2.49 -27.88 27.85
C GLN A 6 -1.59 -27.63 26.63
N ILE A 7 -1.67 -28.53 25.65
CA ILE A 7 -1.05 -28.36 24.34
C ILE A 7 -1.65 -27.07 23.79
N ALA A 8 -0.91 -25.96 23.87
CA ALA A 8 -1.30 -24.75 23.19
C ALA A 8 -1.40 -25.13 21.70
N PRO A 9 -2.59 -25.07 21.07
CA PRO A 9 -2.68 -25.26 19.64
C PRO A 9 -1.69 -24.28 19.01
N ASN A 10 -0.92 -24.72 18.01
CA ASN A 10 -0.03 -23.87 17.23
C ASN A 10 -0.86 -22.78 16.52
N LEU A 11 -1.26 -21.74 17.27
CA LEU A 11 -2.02 -20.60 16.80
C LEU A 11 -1.01 -19.68 16.12
N SER A 12 -1.07 -19.64 14.79
CA SER A 12 -0.32 -18.66 14.01
C SER A 12 -1.00 -17.30 14.19
N ASN A 13 -0.72 -16.66 15.32
CA ASN A 13 -1.29 -15.36 15.68
C ASN A 13 -0.37 -14.25 15.19
N VAL A 14 -0.93 -13.08 14.85
CA VAL A 14 -0.12 -11.91 14.50
C VAL A 14 0.62 -11.43 15.76
N PRO A 15 1.96 -11.33 15.76
CA PRO A 15 2.72 -10.93 16.94
C PRO A 15 2.47 -9.46 17.29
N GLY A 16 2.19 -9.18 18.56
CA GLY A 16 1.91 -7.82 19.05
C GLY A 16 3.09 -6.85 18.89
N PHE A 17 4.35 -7.34 18.86
CA PHE A 17 5.52 -6.46 18.71
C PHE A 17 5.54 -5.72 17.36
N LEU A 18 4.84 -6.20 16.33
CA LEU A 18 4.76 -5.48 15.05
C LEU A 18 4.07 -4.12 15.20
N THR A 19 3.24 -3.96 16.24
CA THR A 19 2.54 -2.69 16.54
C THR A 19 3.46 -1.62 17.12
N THR A 20 4.58 -2.02 17.75
CA THR A 20 5.53 -1.08 18.37
C THR A 20 6.46 -0.45 17.33
N MET A 21 6.51 -0.99 16.12
CA MET A 21 7.38 -0.49 15.05
C MET A 21 7.01 0.95 14.66
N GLY A 22 7.97 1.86 14.86
CA GLY A 22 7.87 3.29 14.54
C GLY A 22 7.54 3.57 13.07
N SER A 23 8.25 2.88 12.20
CA SER A 23 8.33 3.12 10.76
C SER A 23 7.49 2.17 9.91
N LEU A 24 6.71 1.28 10.52
CA LEU A 24 5.90 0.31 9.78
C LEU A 24 4.74 1.02 9.07
N THR A 25 4.82 1.09 7.75
CA THR A 25 3.82 1.75 6.89
C THR A 25 2.98 0.76 6.10
N ARG A 26 3.49 -0.44 5.85
CA ARG A 26 2.80 -1.51 5.10
C ARG A 26 3.13 -2.87 5.70
N LEU A 27 2.11 -3.70 5.82
CA LEU A 27 2.21 -5.06 6.34
C LEU A 27 1.24 -5.97 5.54
N LEU A 28 1.78 -6.92 4.78
CA LEU A 28 1.01 -7.83 3.93
C LEU A 28 0.96 -9.23 4.54
N LEU A 29 -0.20 -9.63 5.04
CA LEU A 29 -0.48 -10.90 5.70
C LEU A 29 -1.50 -11.74 4.92
N SER A 30 -1.87 -11.30 3.72
CA SER A 30 -2.91 -11.93 2.91
C SER A 30 -2.63 -13.41 2.61
N ASN A 31 -3.68 -14.23 2.57
CA ASN A 31 -3.68 -15.64 2.19
C ASN A 31 -2.78 -16.53 3.06
N ASN A 32 -2.74 -16.25 4.36
CA ASN A 32 -2.11 -17.13 5.34
C ASN A 32 -3.17 -17.89 6.14
N HIS A 33 -2.70 -18.73 7.08
CA HIS A 33 -3.54 -19.44 8.04
C HIS A 33 -3.49 -18.75 9.41
N LEU A 34 -3.50 -17.41 9.41
CA LEU A 34 -3.45 -16.65 10.65
C LEU A 34 -4.79 -16.75 11.36
N SER A 35 -4.71 -16.86 12.69
CA SER A 35 -5.86 -17.05 13.56
C SER A 35 -5.77 -16.14 14.78
N GLY A 36 -6.89 -15.98 15.48
CA GLY A 36 -6.99 -15.22 16.72
C GLY A 36 -7.12 -13.71 16.51
N ILE A 37 -6.76 -12.90 17.51
CA ILE A 37 -7.07 -11.46 17.52
C ILE A 37 -5.98 -10.69 16.77
N LEU A 38 -6.38 -9.86 15.80
CA LEU A 38 -5.48 -8.91 15.14
C LEU A 38 -5.07 -7.78 16.13
N PRO A 39 -3.78 -7.58 16.40
CA PRO A 39 -3.29 -6.47 17.20
C PRO A 39 -3.61 -5.11 16.55
N PHE A 40 -3.73 -4.07 17.37
CA PHE A 40 -3.98 -2.72 16.88
C PHE A 40 -2.72 -2.11 16.24
N PHE A 41 -2.78 -1.84 14.94
CA PHE A 41 -1.71 -1.15 14.22
C PHE A 41 -1.95 0.37 14.20
N LYS A 42 -0.87 1.13 14.01
CA LYS A 42 -0.97 2.59 13.92
C LYS A 42 -1.86 3.00 12.73
N PRO A 43 -2.61 4.11 12.82
CA PRO A 43 -3.57 4.51 11.77
C PRO A 43 -2.97 4.71 10.38
N PHE A 44 -1.67 5.02 10.31
CA PHE A 44 -0.95 5.23 9.05
C PHE A 44 -0.38 3.93 8.44
N ALA A 45 -0.44 2.80 9.16
CA ALA A 45 0.03 1.53 8.67
C ALA A 45 -1.08 0.85 7.86
N VAL A 46 -0.78 0.47 6.62
CA VAL A 46 -1.68 -0.32 5.78
C VAL A 46 -1.45 -1.79 6.09
N VAL A 47 -2.46 -2.47 6.61
CA VAL A 47 -2.39 -3.91 6.95
C VAL A 47 -3.36 -4.68 6.07
N ASP A 48 -2.83 -5.57 5.24
CA ASP A 48 -3.63 -6.47 4.41
C ASP A 48 -3.74 -7.84 5.08
N ILE A 49 -4.95 -8.24 5.44
CA ILE A 49 -5.26 -9.49 6.13
C ILE A 49 -6.17 -10.42 5.32
N TYR A 50 -6.42 -10.11 4.04
CA TYR A 50 -7.36 -10.87 3.22
C TYR A 50 -7.04 -12.37 3.21
N GLY A 51 -8.04 -13.25 3.17
CA GLY A 51 -7.81 -14.70 3.07
C GLY A 51 -7.42 -15.42 4.37
N ASN A 52 -7.32 -14.73 5.51
CA ASN A 52 -7.14 -15.34 6.83
C ASN A 52 -8.51 -15.54 7.52
N LYS A 53 -9.11 -16.73 7.37
CA LYS A 53 -10.51 -16.98 7.79
C LYS A 53 -10.74 -16.96 9.30
N ASP A 54 -9.72 -17.31 10.08
CA ASP A 54 -9.82 -17.47 11.54
C ASP A 54 -9.29 -16.24 12.30
N LEU A 55 -8.96 -15.17 11.58
CA LEU A 55 -8.46 -13.92 12.14
C LEU A 55 -9.61 -12.99 12.50
N ILE A 56 -9.65 -12.57 13.76
CA ILE A 56 -10.71 -11.74 14.34
C ILE A 56 -10.22 -10.29 14.34
N ASN A 57 -10.92 -9.44 13.59
CA ASN A 57 -10.71 -8.00 13.63
C ASN A 57 -11.45 -7.40 14.83
N SER A 58 -10.71 -6.90 15.83
CA SER A 58 -11.33 -6.35 17.05
C SER A 58 -11.97 -4.98 16.78
N PRO A 59 -13.26 -4.74 17.09
CA PRO A 59 -13.98 -3.53 16.70
C PRO A 59 -13.66 -2.27 17.54
N ILE A 60 -12.50 -2.20 18.20
CA ILE A 60 -12.11 -1.04 19.00
C ILE A 60 -11.60 0.06 18.04
N THR A 61 -12.55 0.84 17.54
CA THR A 61 -12.37 2.10 16.79
C THR A 61 -11.50 1.97 15.52
N HIS A 62 -12.02 1.21 14.56
CA HIS A 62 -11.57 1.31 13.17
C HIS A 62 -12.20 2.54 12.50
N THR A 63 -11.54 3.70 12.57
CA THR A 63 -11.53 4.58 11.40
C THR A 63 -10.50 4.03 10.42
N SER A 64 -10.80 2.88 9.83
CA SER A 64 -10.04 2.27 8.75
C SER A 64 -10.99 2.00 7.62
N THR A 65 -10.89 2.85 6.60
CA THR A 65 -11.30 2.61 5.23
C THR A 65 -10.73 1.27 4.75
N SER A 66 -11.45 0.18 4.95
CA SER A 66 -11.28 -1.05 4.20
C SER A 66 -12.14 -0.96 2.93
N PRO A 67 -11.60 -1.25 1.73
CA PRO A 67 -12.41 -1.42 0.54
C PRO A 67 -13.05 -2.81 0.58
N THR A 68 -14.08 -3.00 1.41
CA THR A 68 -14.93 -4.18 1.31
C THR A 68 -16.09 -3.85 0.39
N ASN A 69 -15.94 -4.32 -0.85
CA ASN A 69 -16.99 -4.42 -1.84
C ASN A 69 -18.06 -5.40 -1.35
N ASN A 70 -19.05 -4.93 -0.59
CA ASN A 70 -20.37 -5.55 -0.54
C ASN A 70 -21.44 -4.51 -0.16
N THR A 71 -22.07 -3.98 -1.20
CA THR A 71 -23.44 -3.45 -1.29
C THR A 71 -24.24 -3.41 0.02
N SER A 72 -24.47 -2.22 0.59
CA SER A 72 -25.78 -1.55 0.46
C SER A 72 -25.76 -0.09 0.97
N ARG A 73 -25.98 0.82 0.00
CA ARG A 73 -26.86 2.00 0.04
C ARG A 73 -26.75 3.01 1.22
N ASN A 74 -25.91 4.04 1.06
CA ASN A 74 -26.33 5.44 1.25
C ASN A 74 -25.45 6.37 0.39
N LYS A 75 -26.12 7.27 -0.34
CA LYS A 75 -25.63 8.26 -1.31
C LYS A 75 -24.97 9.39 -0.48
N ASN A 76 -23.94 10.16 -0.84
CA ASN A 76 -23.62 10.97 -2.02
C ASN A 76 -22.17 11.43 -1.72
N ILE A 77 -21.15 11.27 -2.57
CA ILE A 77 -20.75 12.18 -3.65
C ILE A 77 -19.76 11.37 -4.50
N SER A 78 -20.13 11.08 -5.73
CA SER A 78 -19.25 10.46 -6.72
C SER A 78 -18.37 11.53 -7.34
N VAL A 79 -17.08 11.53 -7.00
CA VAL A 79 -16.10 12.20 -7.86
C VAL A 79 -15.66 11.17 -8.91
N PRO A 80 -15.94 11.38 -10.21
CA PRO A 80 -15.51 10.46 -11.25
C PRO A 80 -13.98 10.38 -11.26
N LEU A 81 -13.44 9.16 -11.24
CA LEU A 81 -12.00 8.86 -11.32
C LEU A 81 -11.30 9.50 -12.54
N GLY A 82 -12.06 9.94 -13.54
CA GLY A 82 -11.56 10.69 -14.70
C GLY A 82 -11.07 12.11 -14.41
N VAL A 83 -11.47 12.76 -13.30
CA VAL A 83 -11.07 14.15 -13.02
C VAL A 83 -9.64 14.25 -12.45
N LEU A 84 -9.15 13.20 -11.78
CA LEU A 84 -7.79 13.20 -11.21
C LEU A 84 -6.68 13.07 -12.26
N ILE A 85 -7.02 12.58 -13.46
CA ILE A 85 -6.05 12.36 -14.56
C ILE A 85 -5.84 13.63 -15.40
N ALA A 86 -6.77 14.59 -15.38
CA ALA A 86 -6.73 15.75 -16.27
C ALA A 86 -5.66 16.81 -15.91
N VAL A 87 -5.19 16.86 -14.66
CA VAL A 87 -4.35 17.96 -14.17
C VAL A 87 -2.83 17.72 -14.39
N THR A 88 -2.39 16.51 -14.72
CA THR A 88 -0.96 16.18 -14.88
C THR A 88 -0.42 16.26 -16.30
N SER A 89 -1.28 16.51 -17.31
CA SER A 89 -0.91 16.33 -18.72
C SER A 89 0.00 17.44 -19.28
N VAL A 90 -0.22 18.71 -18.90
CA VAL A 90 0.47 19.84 -19.55
C VAL A 90 1.91 19.98 -19.08
N VAL A 91 2.17 19.81 -17.78
CA VAL A 91 3.53 19.93 -17.22
C VAL A 91 4.43 18.80 -17.73
N PHE A 92 3.89 17.58 -17.87
CA PHE A 92 4.65 16.44 -18.39
C PHE A 92 4.99 16.58 -19.88
N GLY A 93 4.08 17.13 -20.69
CA GLY A 93 4.35 17.39 -22.10
C GLY A 93 5.47 18.40 -22.30
N VAL A 94 5.47 19.50 -21.54
CA VAL A 94 6.50 20.54 -21.62
C VAL A 94 7.85 20.02 -21.13
N THR A 95 7.89 19.28 -20.01
CA THR A 95 9.14 18.71 -19.51
C THR A 95 9.73 17.70 -20.50
N VAL A 96 8.92 16.78 -21.04
CA VAL A 96 9.40 15.80 -22.03
C VAL A 96 9.90 16.48 -23.31
N ALA A 97 9.21 17.50 -23.82
CA ALA A 97 9.64 18.24 -25.01
C ALA A 97 10.98 18.97 -24.78
N ILE A 98 11.18 19.57 -23.60
CA ILE A 98 12.44 20.22 -23.24
C ILE A 98 13.58 19.19 -23.14
N LEU A 99 13.35 18.03 -22.52
CA LEU A 99 14.36 16.97 -22.42
C LEU A 99 14.77 16.44 -23.81
N LEU A 100 13.81 16.20 -24.71
CA LEU A 100 14.09 15.73 -26.08
C LEU A 100 14.92 16.76 -26.86
N LYS A 101 14.54 18.04 -26.81
CA LYS A 101 15.28 19.11 -27.49
C LYS A 101 16.70 19.30 -26.94
N LEU A 102 16.89 19.13 -25.63
CA LEU A 102 18.21 19.20 -25.03
C LEU A 102 19.10 18.04 -25.47
N LEU A 103 18.53 16.84 -25.64
CA LEU A 103 19.26 15.67 -26.11
C LEU A 103 19.71 15.82 -27.58
N GLU A 104 18.84 16.32 -28.46
CA GLU A 104 19.23 16.64 -29.85
C GLU A 104 20.38 17.64 -29.91
N ARG A 105 20.30 18.72 -29.13
CA ARG A 105 21.36 19.74 -29.08
C ARG A 105 22.67 19.18 -28.53
N ARG A 106 22.61 18.35 -27.48
CA ARG A 106 23.80 17.70 -26.90
C ARG A 106 24.44 16.74 -27.89
N PHE A 107 23.64 15.94 -28.60
CA PHE A 107 24.11 15.03 -29.63
C PHE A 107 24.82 15.77 -30.77
N LEU A 108 24.25 16.87 -31.28
CA LEU A 108 24.87 17.68 -32.33
C LEU A 108 26.19 18.32 -31.88
N LEU A 109 26.28 18.80 -30.64
CA LEU A 109 27.53 19.37 -30.10
C LEU A 109 28.62 18.30 -29.92
N ILE A 110 28.25 17.09 -29.50
CA ILE A 110 29.20 15.97 -29.38
C ILE A 110 29.69 15.54 -30.76
N GLN A 111 28.78 15.39 -31.74
CA GLN A 111 29.17 15.07 -33.12
C GLN A 111 30.08 16.15 -33.72
N LEU A 112 29.77 17.44 -33.53
CA LEU A 112 30.63 18.53 -33.97
C LEU A 112 32.01 18.47 -33.31
N SER A 113 32.09 18.18 -32.00
CA SER A 113 33.35 18.03 -31.28
C SER A 113 34.19 16.84 -31.76
N ILE A 114 33.56 15.76 -32.24
CA ILE A 114 34.24 14.60 -32.81
C ILE A 114 34.76 14.92 -34.22
N ILE A 115 34.01 15.68 -35.02
CA ILE A 115 34.39 16.06 -36.39
C ILE A 115 35.52 17.11 -36.41
N LEU A 116 35.61 17.95 -35.37
CA LEU A 116 36.60 19.02 -35.27
C LEU A 116 37.95 18.59 -34.65
N HIS A 117 38.11 17.32 -34.29
CA HIS A 117 39.35 16.72 -33.77
C HIS A 117 39.87 15.68 -34.75
#